data_AF-Q85J40-F1
#
_entry.id   AF-Q85J40-F1
#
_cell.length_a   1.000
_cell.length_b   1.000
_cell.length_c   1.000
_cell.angle_alpha   90.00
_cell.angle_beta   90.00
_cell.angle_gamma   90.00
#
_symmetry.space_group_name_H-M   'P 1'
#
loop_
_entity.id
_entity.type
_entity.pdbx_description
1 polymer ?
#
loop_
_entity_poly.entity_id
_entity_poly.type
_entity_poly.pdbx_seq_one_letter_code
_entity_poly.pdbx_strand_id
1 'polypeptide(L)'
;ILDENLNPMISIKTIGHQWYWSYEYSDYKNLEFDSYMIPTNELNKFNFRVLDVDNRMTVPFNCQIRMIVTSADVIHSWTIPALGVKIDGTPGRLNQTNFNLNRTGLFLG
;
A
#
# COMPACT_ATOMS: atom_id res chain seq x y z
N ILE A 1 -13.67 -17.20 -9.91
CA ILE A 1 -12.26 -16.76 -9.88
C ILE A 1 -11.61 -17.59 -8.80
N LEU A 2 -10.63 -18.41 -9.15
CA LEU A 2 -9.90 -19.25 -8.19
C LEU A 2 -9.08 -18.32 -7.30
N ASP A 3 -9.64 -17.91 -6.18
CA ASP A 3 -8.83 -17.45 -5.06
C ASP A 3 -8.14 -18.71 -4.54
N GLU A 4 -6.92 -18.96 -5.01
CA GLU A 4 -6.03 -19.89 -4.33
C GLU A 4 -6.02 -19.52 -2.84
N ASN A 5 -6.21 -20.51 -1.97
CA ASN A 5 -6.29 -20.31 -0.54
C ASN A 5 -4.88 -20.05 0.01
N LEU A 6 -4.37 -18.87 -0.31
CA LEU A 6 -3.09 -18.36 0.12
C LEU A 6 -3.30 -17.86 1.54
N ASN A 7 -2.86 -18.63 2.54
CA ASN A 7 -2.87 -18.21 3.93
C ASN A 7 -1.91 -17.02 4.10
N PRO A 8 -2.39 -15.76 4.21
CA PRO A 8 -1.49 -14.63 4.31
C PRO A 8 -0.83 -14.62 5.70
N MET A 9 0.44 -14.25 5.74
CA MET A 9 1.16 -14.01 7.00
C MET A 9 0.75 -12.67 7.61
N ILE A 10 0.43 -11.69 6.76
CA ILE A 10 0.00 -10.36 7.19
C ILE A 10 -1.07 -9.82 6.24
N SER A 11 -2.08 -9.18 6.84
CA SER A 11 -3.11 -8.39 6.17
C SER A 11 -2.87 -6.92 6.48
N ILE A 12 -2.86 -6.11 5.42
CA ILE A 12 -2.70 -4.66 5.51
C ILE A 12 -3.86 -4.03 4.78
N LYS A 13 -4.55 -3.11 5.46
CA LYS A 13 -5.60 -2.32 4.85
C LYS A 13 -5.00 -0.99 4.39
N THR A 14 -5.33 -0.60 3.17
CA THR A 14 -4.93 0.66 2.57
C THR A 14 -6.17 1.47 2.23
N ILE A 15 -6.19 2.71 2.68
CA ILE A 15 -7.32 3.61 2.51
C ILE A 15 -6.86 4.80 1.69
N GLY A 16 -7.50 5.01 0.55
CA GLY A 16 -7.32 6.21 -0.25
C GLY A 16 -8.07 7.37 0.35
N HIS A 17 -7.41 8.51 0.40
CA HIS A 17 -7.97 9.81 0.74
C HIS A 17 -7.61 10.81 -0.36
N GLN A 18 -8.24 11.98 -0.36
CA GLN A 18 -7.83 13.08 -1.22
C GLN A 18 -6.37 13.45 -0.95
N TRP A 19 -5.51 12.94 -1.83
CA TRP A 19 -4.08 13.20 -1.98
C TRP A 19 -3.15 12.56 -0.94
N TYR A 20 -3.58 11.49 -0.26
CA TYR A 20 -2.70 10.66 0.58
C TYR A 20 -3.27 9.26 0.76
N TRP A 21 -2.45 8.38 1.34
CA TRP A 21 -2.84 7.02 1.70
C TRP A 21 -2.66 6.80 3.20
N SER A 22 -3.59 6.09 3.82
CA SER A 22 -3.44 5.58 5.18
C SER A 22 -3.25 4.06 5.13
N TYR A 23 -2.36 3.55 5.98
CA TYR A 23 -2.04 2.12 6.08
C TYR A 23 -2.36 1.61 7.49
N GLU A 24 -3.21 0.60 7.60
CA GLU A 24 -3.54 -0.07 8.86
C GLU A 24 -3.01 -1.51 8.83
N TYR A 25 -2.17 -1.87 9.81
CA TYR A 25 -1.64 -3.23 10.00
C TYR A 25 -2.49 -3.94 11.06
N SER A 26 -3.62 -4.51 10.64
CA SER A 26 -4.62 -5.07 11.56
C SER A 26 -4.08 -6.23 12.42
N ASP A 27 -3.09 -6.96 11.89
CA ASP A 27 -2.55 -8.15 12.55
C ASP A 27 -1.52 -7.81 13.65
N TYR A 28 -1.05 -6.56 13.72
CA TYR A 28 -0.03 -6.13 14.68
C TYR A 28 -0.34 -4.76 15.31
N LYS A 29 -0.56 -4.76 16.63
CA LYS A 29 -0.45 -3.59 17.52
C LYS A 29 -1.32 -2.37 17.15
N ASN A 30 -2.37 -2.52 16.33
CA ASN A 30 -3.15 -1.41 15.79
C ASN A 30 -2.25 -0.31 15.23
N LEU A 31 -1.21 -0.69 14.49
CA LEU A 31 -0.33 0.27 13.83
C LEU A 31 -1.07 0.88 12.64
N GLU A 32 -1.28 2.19 12.70
CA GLU A 32 -1.85 3.00 11.63
C GLU A 32 -1.01 4.24 11.40
N PHE A 33 -0.86 4.65 10.14
CA PHE A 33 -0.21 5.91 9.78
C PHE A 33 -0.64 6.40 8.41
N ASP A 34 -0.50 7.71 8.21
CA ASP A 34 -0.70 8.36 6.93
C ASP A 34 0.64 8.51 6.18
N SER A 35 0.56 8.46 4.86
CA SER A 35 1.67 8.57 3.93
C SER A 35 1.38 9.68 2.92
N TYR A 36 2.06 10.81 3.08
CA TYR A 36 1.98 11.98 2.22
C TYR A 36 3.20 12.07 1.31
N MET A 37 3.01 12.59 0.10
CA MET A 37 4.12 12.93 -0.79
C MET A 37 4.99 14.03 -0.15
N ILE A 38 6.31 13.84 -0.13
CA ILE A 38 7.23 14.86 0.39
C ILE A 38 7.20 16.09 -0.55
N PRO A 39 6.94 17.30 -0.06
CA PRO A 39 6.99 18.52 -0.85
C PRO A 39 8.36 18.74 -1.50
N THR A 40 8.39 19.30 -2.72
CA THR A 40 9.66 19.43 -3.49
C THR A 40 10.73 20.27 -2.79
N ASN A 41 10.32 21.24 -1.98
CA ASN A 41 11.20 22.09 -1.15
C ASN A 41 11.77 21.37 0.09
N GLU A 42 11.22 20.21 0.46
CA GLU A 42 11.63 19.40 1.61
C GLU A 42 12.41 18.14 1.19
N LEU A 43 12.56 17.89 -0.11
CA LEU A 43 13.29 16.73 -0.64
C LEU A 43 14.79 16.83 -0.35
N ASN A 44 15.37 15.72 0.09
CA ASN A 44 16.82 15.55 0.07
C ASN A 44 17.31 15.21 -1.33
N LYS A 45 18.61 15.39 -1.58
CA LYS A 45 19.23 15.12 -2.89
C LYS A 45 19.09 13.67 -3.38
N PHE A 46 18.85 12.72 -2.47
CA PHE A 46 18.66 11.31 -2.80
C PHE A 46 17.19 10.94 -3.05
N ASN A 47 16.26 11.86 -2.80
CA ASN A 47 14.85 11.59 -2.96
C ASN A 47 14.39 11.71 -4.43
N PHE A 48 13.39 10.92 -4.79
CA PHE A 48 12.73 11.00 -6.08
C PHE A 48 11.56 11.97 -6.01
N ARG A 49 11.63 13.03 -6.82
CA ARG A 49 10.53 14.00 -6.98
C ARG A 49 9.24 13.27 -7.39
N VAL A 50 8.12 13.66 -6.77
CA VAL A 50 6.75 13.10 -6.95
C VAL A 50 6.59 11.60 -6.64
N LEU A 51 7.58 10.93 -6.05
CA LEU A 51 7.50 9.50 -5.73
C LEU A 51 7.79 9.20 -4.26
N ASP A 52 8.69 9.95 -3.61
CA ASP A 52 8.96 9.73 -2.20
C ASP A 52 7.86 10.28 -1.29
N VAL A 53 7.61 9.51 -0.23
CA VAL A 53 6.63 9.81 0.82
C VAL A 53 7.33 9.91 2.17
N ASP A 54 6.68 10.60 3.11
CA ASP A 54 7.16 10.77 4.49
C ASP A 54 7.20 9.46 5.27
N ASN A 55 6.16 8.63 5.17
CA ASN A 55 6.03 7.34 5.84
C ASN A 55 5.85 6.22 4.82
N ARG A 56 6.82 5.29 4.76
CA ARG A 56 6.77 4.16 3.81
C ARG A 56 6.05 2.96 4.43
N MET A 57 5.11 2.39 3.68
CA MET A 57 4.59 1.05 3.96
C MET A 57 5.74 0.03 3.89
N THR A 58 5.87 -0.80 4.92
CA THR A 58 6.90 -1.83 5.02
C THR A 58 6.22 -3.19 5.18
N VAL A 59 6.63 -4.17 4.40
CA VAL A 59 6.08 -5.52 4.42
C VAL A 59 7.20 -6.56 4.53
N PRO A 60 6.95 -7.76 5.08
CA PRO A 60 7.98 -8.77 5.20
C PRO A 60 8.35 -9.35 3.83
N PHE A 61 9.61 -9.76 3.70
CA PHE A 61 10.13 -10.42 2.50
C PHE A 61 9.76 -11.91 2.50
N ASN A 62 9.52 -12.46 1.30
CA ASN A 62 9.26 -13.88 1.08
C ASN A 62 8.10 -14.46 1.93
N CYS A 63 7.05 -13.68 2.09
CA CYS A 63 5.82 -14.10 2.75
C CYS A 63 4.61 -13.67 1.93
N GLN A 64 3.51 -14.40 2.10
CA GLN A 64 2.24 -14.02 1.50
C GLN A 64 1.64 -12.82 2.24
N ILE A 65 1.40 -11.74 1.52
CA ILE A 65 0.77 -10.52 2.03
C ILE A 65 -0.61 -10.39 1.41
N ARG A 66 -1.62 -10.11 2.23
CA ARG A 66 -2.96 -9.71 1.79
C ARG A 66 -3.08 -8.20 1.88
N MET A 67 -3.41 -7.56 0.77
CA MET A 67 -3.81 -6.15 0.75
C MET A 67 -5.32 -6.05 0.68
N ILE A 68 -5.89 -5.17 1.50
CA ILE A 68 -7.31 -4.81 1.47
C ILE A 68 -7.39 -3.31 1.15
N VAL A 69 -7.90 -2.94 -0.02
CA VAL A 69 -7.92 -1.56 -0.50
C VAL A 69 -9.35 -1.03 -0.48
N THR A 70 -9.51 0.18 0.05
CA THR A 70 -10.76 0.95 0.04
C THR A 70 -10.46 2.45 -0.06
N SER A 71 -11.49 3.28 0.04
CA SER A 71 -11.36 4.73 0.09
C SER A 71 -12.33 5.32 1.11
N ALA A 72 -11.92 6.44 1.72
CA ALA A 72 -12.77 7.21 2.63
C ALA A 72 -13.62 8.27 1.91
N ASP A 73 -13.30 8.64 0.66
CA ASP A 73 -13.92 9.78 -0.02
C ASP A 73 -14.36 9.49 -1.47
N VAL A 74 -13.45 9.55 -2.44
CA VAL A 74 -13.68 9.34 -3.87
C VAL A 74 -12.94 8.09 -4.34
N ILE A 75 -13.07 7.72 -5.61
CA ILE A 75 -12.35 6.56 -6.14
C ILE A 75 -10.86 6.89 -6.25
N HIS A 76 -10.02 6.03 -5.69
CA HIS A 76 -8.57 6.01 -5.88
C HIS A 76 -8.15 4.65 -6.44
N SER A 77 -6.89 4.50 -6.86
CA SER A 77 -6.36 3.21 -7.31
C SER A 77 -4.97 2.98 -6.74
N TRP A 78 -4.84 1.99 -5.87
CA TRP A 78 -3.56 1.61 -5.28
C TRP A 78 -2.80 0.73 -6.26
N THR A 79 -1.65 1.20 -6.71
CA THR A 79 -0.88 0.57 -7.79
C THR A 79 0.58 0.47 -7.39
N ILE A 80 1.19 -0.70 -7.55
CA ILE A 80 2.65 -0.86 -7.50
C ILE A 80 3.05 -1.67 -8.74
N PRO A 81 3.46 -1.02 -9.84
CA PRO A 81 3.64 -1.67 -11.14
C PRO A 81 4.66 -2.81 -11.11
N ALA A 82 5.74 -2.66 -10.34
CA ALA A 82 6.77 -3.70 -10.25
C ALA A 82 6.29 -4.99 -9.57
N LEU A 83 5.18 -4.93 -8.81
CA LEU A 83 4.50 -6.09 -8.23
C LEU A 83 3.38 -6.63 -9.13
N GLY A 84 3.08 -5.96 -10.24
CA GLY A 84 1.94 -6.29 -11.09
C GLY A 84 0.58 -6.05 -10.40
N VAL A 85 0.55 -5.23 -9.35
CA VAL A 85 -0.67 -4.97 -8.57
C VAL A 85 -1.27 -3.62 -8.95
N LYS A 86 -2.57 -3.64 -9.25
CA LYS A 86 -3.43 -2.46 -9.35
C LYS A 86 -4.82 -2.81 -8.82
N ILE A 87 -5.30 -2.09 -7.81
CA ILE A 87 -6.64 -2.26 -7.25
C ILE A 87 -7.28 -0.91 -6.98
N ASP A 88 -8.53 -0.79 -7.38
CA ASP A 88 -9.33 0.39 -7.07
C ASP A 88 -9.79 0.39 -5.61
N GLY A 89 -9.56 1.50 -4.92
CA GLY A 89 -10.17 1.84 -3.64
C GLY A 89 -11.47 2.58 -3.89
N THR A 90 -12.60 1.92 -3.66
CA THR A 90 -13.94 2.50 -3.82
C THR A 90 -14.58 2.70 -2.45
N PRO A 91 -15.15 3.89 -2.16
CA PRO A 91 -15.87 4.11 -0.91
C PRO A 91 -16.99 3.08 -0.70
N GLY A 92 -17.06 2.52 0.51
CA GLY A 92 -18.06 1.50 0.86
C GLY A 92 -17.77 0.09 0.33
N ARG A 93 -16.60 -0.15 -0.30
CA ARG A 93 -16.18 -1.48 -0.78
C ARG A 93 -14.78 -1.83 -0.32
N LEU A 94 -14.58 -3.07 0.11
CA LEU A 94 -13.27 -3.65 0.42
C LEU A 94 -12.85 -4.56 -0.74
N ASN A 95 -11.87 -4.14 -1.53
CA ASN A 95 -11.24 -4.99 -2.54
C ASN A 95 -9.99 -5.64 -1.97
N GLN A 96 -9.66 -6.87 -2.39
CA GLN A 96 -8.47 -7.56 -1.91
C GLN A 96 -7.59 -8.08 -3.03
N THR A 97 -6.28 -8.15 -2.77
CA THR A 97 -5.33 -8.96 -3.53
C THR A 97 -4.34 -9.59 -2.59
N ASN A 98 -3.61 -10.56 -3.13
CA ASN A 98 -2.52 -11.24 -2.46
C ASN A 98 -1.24 -11.04 -3.31
N PHE A 99 -0.11 -10.74 -2.67
CA PHE A 99 1.19 -10.73 -3.35
C PHE A 99 2.30 -11.27 -2.44
N ASN A 100 3.44 -11.62 -3.04
CA ASN A 100 4.67 -12.01 -2.34
C ASN A 100 5.86 -11.31 -3.00
N LEU A 101 6.85 -10.90 -2.19
CA LEU A 101 8.08 -10.25 -2.64
C LEU A 101 9.22 -11.27 -2.69
N ASN A 102 9.80 -11.48 -3.88
CA ASN A 102 10.97 -12.34 -4.10
C ASN A 102 12.31 -11.58 -4.09
N ARG A 103 12.28 -10.27 -3.79
CA ARG A 103 13.46 -9.44 -3.53
C ARG A 103 13.14 -8.35 -2.50
N THR A 104 14.13 -7.95 -1.73
CA THR A 104 14.07 -6.76 -0.87
C THR A 104 14.36 -5.50 -1.69
N GLY A 105 13.81 -4.36 -1.28
CA GLY A 105 14.04 -3.08 -1.94
C GLY A 105 12.92 -2.07 -1.71
N LEU A 106 13.03 -0.93 -2.41
CA LEU A 106 11.98 0.07 -2.48
C LEU A 106 11.19 -0.12 -3.77
N PHE A 107 9.88 -0.25 -3.64
CA PHE A 107 8.93 -0.34 -4.75
C PHE A 107 8.05 0.91 -4.72
N LEU A 108 7.87 1.55 -5.87
CA LEU A 108 7.16 2.82 -6.01
C LEU A 108 5.96 2.63 -6.94
N GLY A 109 4.89 3.39 -6.70
CA GLY A 109 3.68 3.41 -7.51
C GLY A 109 2.61 4.32 -6.93
#